data_AF-A0A7W1JGJ3-F1
#
_entry.id   AF-A0A7W1JGJ3-F1
#
_cell.length_a   1.000
_cell.length_b   1.000
_cell.length_c   1.000
_cell.angle_alpha   90.00
_cell.angle_beta   90.00
_cell.angle_gamma   90.00
#
_symmetry.space_group_name_H-M   'P 1'
#
loop_
_entity.id
_entity.type
_entity.pdbx_description
1 polymer ?
#
loop_
_entity_poly.entity_id
_entity_poly.type
_entity_poly.pdbx_seq_one_letter_code
_entity_poly.pdbx_strand_id
1 'polypeptide(L)'
;MSVTQEQLKPGQAIELTGEWLYKPGYLLQPNEQPQRAENLNGYVAVPVPQLLNRTQWWLDDSEDYKKYEEARLKKLGFDTIRAEDGWYQLLLDVPALPKNRRVFIEFDGVAMKSKAFCNGQLLGEHAGMFSRFAYDLTPHLKPGRNLLSVFVSMEKIPTSALSLGQAVTVNLTASKILTLSKGMFGPLSPDQNNRSYDLHGIWQPVKLVVRAASMIDDTWFIPSLDGARVQVEARSLAGAQSAILRARWTDVKTNKVFATTEAVAVQLGEIKMTRDLTLRNVQPKLWTPAAPNLYRLDVTLESASGEVLDRWMHNVGFRTFEVRGNQFLLNGKPYWLRGANQLPYGKNSWDTALPRKLIQLMHDGNQRVTRTHATPWNEAWLDAADEIGLGVSIEGIRPWALAGKIGVTPPDMFAHWLMENEDVIKRGRNHPSILLWTIGNEMLLRDGKNLEKWKQLSEVIKQTRRLDPHRPVVADSTYQRETDFYNQSLKPNNIDDGDVDDIHRYRGWYSDSPFVIDSKADIKDLTPNRPLIGQEVSTGYPDLDTGLPV
;
A
#
# COMPACT_ATOMS: atom_id res chain seq x y z
N MET A 1 -26.13 -7.23 -8.79
CA MET A 1 -25.77 -7.89 -7.51
C MET A 1 -26.86 -7.63 -6.50
N SER A 2 -27.23 -8.63 -5.68
CA SER A 2 -28.28 -8.50 -4.67
C SER A 2 -27.69 -8.59 -3.26
N VAL A 3 -28.03 -7.63 -2.41
CA VAL A 3 -27.65 -7.60 -0.99
C VAL A 3 -28.78 -8.22 -0.17
N THR A 4 -28.45 -9.08 0.78
CA THR A 4 -29.44 -9.70 1.68
C THR A 4 -29.61 -8.90 2.97
N GLN A 5 -30.73 -9.09 3.69
CA GLN A 5 -30.92 -8.47 5.01
C GLN A 5 -29.85 -8.90 6.02
N GLU A 6 -29.37 -10.15 5.94
CA GLU A 6 -28.30 -10.66 6.81
C GLU A 6 -26.98 -9.91 6.59
N GLN A 7 -26.67 -9.57 5.34
CA GLN A 7 -25.48 -8.80 4.99
C GLN A 7 -25.58 -7.31 5.37
N LEU A 8 -26.75 -6.83 5.80
CA LEU A 8 -26.93 -5.47 6.34
C LEU A 8 -26.71 -5.37 7.86
N LYS A 9 -26.17 -6.41 8.49
CA LYS A 9 -25.71 -6.35 9.88
C LYS A 9 -24.44 -5.48 9.99
N PRO A 10 -24.22 -4.76 11.10
CA PRO A 10 -22.99 -3.99 11.30
C PRO A 10 -21.74 -4.86 11.28
N GLY A 11 -20.64 -4.29 10.80
CA GLY A 11 -19.35 -4.97 10.70
C GLY A 11 -19.31 -6.00 9.57
N GLN A 12 -20.30 -6.04 8.68
CA GLN A 12 -20.27 -6.86 7.47
C GLN A 12 -19.61 -6.08 6.33
N ALA A 13 -18.75 -6.78 5.58
CA ALA A 13 -18.22 -6.31 4.31
C ALA A 13 -18.64 -7.29 3.21
N ILE A 14 -19.05 -6.75 2.07
CA ILE A 14 -19.49 -7.51 0.90
C ILE A 14 -18.58 -7.12 -0.25
N GLU A 15 -17.86 -8.09 -0.80
CA GLU A 15 -16.98 -7.84 -1.94
C GLU A 15 -17.81 -7.56 -3.20
N LEU A 16 -17.49 -6.48 -3.91
CA LEU A 16 -18.09 -6.07 -5.18
C LEU A 16 -17.21 -6.46 -6.39
N THR A 17 -16.19 -7.28 -6.16
CA THR A 17 -15.35 -7.89 -7.20
C THR A 17 -16.21 -8.75 -8.14
N GLY A 18 -15.95 -8.68 -9.43
CA GLY A 18 -16.70 -9.39 -10.47
C GLY A 18 -16.84 -8.56 -11.74
N GLU A 19 -17.84 -8.87 -12.55
CA GLU A 19 -18.10 -8.18 -13.82
C GLU A 19 -18.88 -6.88 -13.59
N TRP A 20 -18.27 -5.76 -13.97
CA TRP A 20 -18.91 -4.44 -14.03
C TRP A 20 -19.17 -4.05 -15.48
N LEU A 21 -20.20 -3.24 -15.70
CA LEU A 21 -20.44 -2.68 -17.02
C LEU A 21 -19.51 -1.47 -17.21
N TYR A 22 -18.78 -1.42 -18.31
CA TYR A 22 -17.85 -0.34 -18.63
C TYR A 22 -18.14 0.26 -20.00
N LYS A 23 -18.23 1.60 -20.05
CA LYS A 23 -18.32 2.36 -21.30
C LYS A 23 -17.08 3.24 -21.46
N PRO A 24 -16.23 2.97 -22.47
CA PRO A 24 -15.06 3.80 -22.75
C PRO A 24 -15.41 5.25 -23.06
N GLY A 25 -14.55 6.17 -22.60
CA GLY A 25 -14.67 7.61 -22.74
C GLY A 25 -14.89 8.12 -24.15
N TYR A 26 -14.19 7.54 -25.12
CA TYR A 26 -14.30 7.91 -26.54
C TYR A 26 -15.65 7.54 -27.19
N LEU A 27 -16.51 6.80 -26.48
CA LEU A 27 -17.90 6.50 -26.87
C LEU A 27 -18.91 7.38 -26.13
N LEU A 28 -18.45 8.24 -25.20
CA LEU A 28 -19.33 9.12 -24.43
C LEU A 28 -19.68 10.37 -25.23
N GLN A 29 -20.92 10.81 -25.11
CA GLN A 29 -21.32 12.14 -25.55
C GLN A 29 -20.76 13.20 -24.60
N PRO A 30 -20.54 14.44 -25.07
CA PRO A 30 -20.15 15.55 -24.20
C PRO A 30 -21.14 15.68 -23.02
N ASN A 31 -20.62 15.71 -21.80
CA ASN A 31 -21.39 15.78 -20.55
C ASN A 31 -22.36 14.61 -20.32
N GLU A 32 -22.13 13.45 -20.95
CA GLU A 32 -22.93 12.25 -20.71
C GLU A 32 -22.88 11.85 -19.22
N GLN A 33 -24.03 11.97 -18.56
CA GLN A 33 -24.24 11.50 -17.19
C GLN A 33 -24.49 9.99 -17.19
N PRO A 34 -24.21 9.29 -16.07
CA PRO A 34 -24.46 7.87 -15.98
C PRO A 34 -25.95 7.58 -16.18
N GLN A 35 -26.29 6.95 -17.31
CA GLN A 35 -27.66 6.56 -17.64
C GLN A 35 -28.06 5.28 -16.89
N ARG A 36 -29.35 5.13 -16.58
CA ARG A 36 -29.88 3.86 -16.04
C ARG A 36 -29.71 2.74 -17.08
N ALA A 37 -29.51 1.53 -16.59
CA ALA A 37 -29.20 0.30 -17.32
C ALA A 37 -30.22 -0.17 -18.39
N GLU A 38 -31.16 0.68 -18.80
CA GLU A 38 -32.14 0.39 -19.85
C GLU A 38 -31.54 0.59 -21.26
N ASN A 39 -30.39 1.29 -21.38
CA ASN A 39 -29.64 1.44 -22.62
C ASN A 39 -28.16 1.05 -22.42
N LEU A 40 -27.84 -0.22 -22.66
CA LEU A 40 -26.48 -0.78 -22.55
C LEU A 40 -25.63 -0.58 -23.82
N ASN A 41 -26.08 0.23 -24.78
CA ASN A 41 -25.33 0.45 -26.02
C ASN A 41 -23.95 1.06 -25.72
N GLY A 42 -22.91 0.35 -26.16
CA GLY A 42 -21.52 0.74 -25.96
C GLY A 42 -20.93 0.36 -24.60
N TYR A 43 -21.68 -0.33 -23.73
CA TYR A 43 -21.14 -0.95 -22.53
C TYR A 43 -20.61 -2.36 -22.83
N VAL A 44 -19.46 -2.68 -22.25
CA VAL A 44 -18.89 -4.03 -22.21
C VAL A 44 -18.82 -4.53 -20.77
N ALA A 45 -18.82 -5.83 -20.55
CA ALA A 45 -18.50 -6.38 -19.23
C ALA A 45 -16.98 -6.38 -19.04
N VAL A 46 -16.50 -5.84 -17.92
CA VAL A 46 -15.09 -5.89 -17.53
C VAL A 46 -14.96 -6.43 -16.10
N PRO A 47 -13.96 -7.28 -15.85
CA PRO A 47 -13.66 -7.72 -14.50
C PRO A 47 -13.12 -6.56 -13.68
N VAL A 48 -13.58 -6.45 -12.44
CA VAL A 48 -13.06 -5.57 -11.40
C VAL A 48 -12.69 -6.45 -10.21
N PRO A 49 -11.46 -6.36 -9.67
CA PRO A 49 -10.41 -5.44 -10.07
C PRO A 49 -9.64 -5.86 -11.33
N GLN A 50 -9.23 -4.88 -12.14
CA GLN A 50 -8.29 -5.04 -13.25
C GLN A 50 -7.79 -3.67 -13.78
N LEU A 51 -6.55 -3.63 -14.27
CA LEU A 51 -6.06 -2.54 -15.12
C LEU A 51 -6.54 -2.71 -16.57
N LEU A 52 -7.11 -1.67 -17.15
CA LEU A 52 -7.67 -1.68 -18.51
C LEU A 52 -6.65 -1.40 -19.61
N ASN A 53 -5.45 -0.99 -19.24
CA ASN A 53 -4.33 -0.75 -20.15
C ASN A 53 -3.23 -1.82 -19.95
N ARG A 54 -2.21 -1.77 -20.81
CA ARG A 54 -1.09 -2.72 -20.75
C ARG A 54 -0.26 -2.49 -19.49
N THR A 55 -0.05 -3.54 -18.71
CA THR A 55 0.91 -3.51 -17.60
C THR A 55 2.30 -3.77 -18.14
N GLN A 56 3.19 -2.76 -18.09
CA GLN A 56 4.59 -2.98 -18.43
C GLN A 56 5.37 -3.37 -17.18
N TRP A 57 6.07 -4.50 -17.28
CA TRP A 57 7.05 -4.94 -16.30
C TRP A 57 8.45 -4.72 -16.88
N TRP A 58 9.25 -3.84 -16.28
CA TRP A 58 10.57 -3.47 -16.82
C TRP A 58 11.59 -4.62 -16.86
N LEU A 59 11.36 -5.72 -16.13
CA LEU A 59 12.22 -6.90 -16.10
C LEU A 59 11.73 -8.04 -17.01
N ASP A 60 10.57 -7.90 -17.65
CA ASP A 60 10.01 -8.96 -18.51
C ASP A 60 9.36 -8.33 -19.74
N ASP A 61 10.16 -8.22 -20.79
CA ASP A 61 9.73 -7.88 -22.14
C ASP A 61 9.65 -9.12 -23.04
N SER A 62 9.52 -10.31 -22.43
CA SER A 62 9.44 -11.57 -23.17
C SER A 62 8.27 -11.56 -24.16
N GLU A 63 8.46 -12.27 -25.28
CA GLU A 63 7.40 -12.44 -26.26
C GLU A 63 6.16 -13.11 -25.66
N ASP A 64 6.35 -14.02 -24.70
CA ASP A 64 5.25 -14.72 -24.04
C ASP A 64 4.39 -13.78 -23.20
N TYR A 65 5.02 -12.90 -22.42
CA TYR A 65 4.30 -11.90 -21.65
C TYR A 65 3.61 -10.87 -22.55
N LYS A 66 4.25 -10.46 -23.66
CA LYS A 66 3.62 -9.61 -24.68
C LYS A 66 2.35 -10.25 -25.26
N LYS A 67 2.43 -11.51 -25.69
CA LYS A 67 1.27 -12.27 -26.22
C LYS A 67 0.15 -12.41 -25.18
N TYR A 68 0.51 -12.66 -23.92
CA TYR A 68 -0.45 -12.73 -22.81
C TYR A 68 -1.21 -11.42 -22.62
N GLU A 69 -0.49 -10.29 -22.54
CA GLU A 69 -1.10 -8.97 -22.35
C GLU A 69 -1.99 -8.57 -23.54
N GLU A 70 -1.54 -8.80 -24.77
CA GLU A 70 -2.35 -8.55 -25.98
C GLU A 70 -3.64 -9.37 -25.98
N ALA A 71 -3.56 -10.65 -25.62
CA ALA A 71 -4.73 -11.50 -25.51
C ALA A 71 -5.68 -11.06 -24.39
N ARG A 72 -5.14 -10.63 -23.24
CA ARG A 72 -5.92 -10.10 -22.11
C ARG A 72 -6.68 -8.83 -22.50
N LEU A 73 -6.00 -7.85 -23.11
CA LEU A 73 -6.61 -6.59 -23.52
C LEU A 73 -7.65 -6.80 -24.63
N LYS A 74 -7.36 -7.67 -25.61
CA LYS A 74 -8.32 -8.02 -26.67
C LYS A 74 -9.62 -8.62 -26.11
N LYS A 75 -9.54 -9.42 -25.04
CA LYS A 75 -10.73 -10.01 -24.38
C LYS A 75 -11.65 -8.97 -23.74
N LEU A 76 -11.17 -7.77 -23.44
CA LEU A 76 -12.00 -6.70 -22.89
C LEU A 76 -13.03 -6.15 -23.90
N GLY A 77 -12.81 -6.36 -25.20
CA GLY A 77 -13.80 -6.06 -26.23
C GLY A 77 -13.95 -4.59 -26.63
N PHE A 78 -12.98 -3.73 -26.29
CA PHE A 78 -12.93 -2.33 -26.72
C PHE A 78 -11.50 -1.89 -27.02
N ASP A 79 -11.33 -0.68 -27.57
CA ASP A 79 -10.02 -0.10 -27.87
C ASP A 79 -9.39 0.44 -26.57
N THR A 80 -8.57 -0.39 -25.93
CA THR A 80 -7.87 -0.06 -24.68
C THR A 80 -6.83 1.03 -24.84
N ILE A 81 -6.37 1.32 -26.06
CA ILE A 81 -5.40 2.39 -26.34
C ILE A 81 -6.11 3.76 -26.30
N ARG A 82 -7.33 3.84 -26.84
CA ARG A 82 -8.13 5.07 -26.84
C ARG A 82 -8.89 5.31 -25.53
N ALA A 83 -9.01 4.30 -24.66
CA ALA A 83 -9.77 4.36 -23.42
C ALA A 83 -9.02 5.10 -22.30
N GLU A 84 -8.90 6.42 -22.42
CA GLU A 84 -8.23 7.29 -21.42
C GLU A 84 -9.08 7.57 -20.18
N ASP A 85 -10.39 7.40 -20.30
CA ASP A 85 -11.38 7.52 -19.24
C ASP A 85 -12.61 6.66 -19.55
N GLY A 86 -13.57 6.58 -18.64
CA GLY A 86 -14.83 5.90 -18.88
C GLY A 86 -15.66 5.63 -17.62
N TRP A 87 -16.89 5.18 -17.85
CA TRP A 87 -17.86 4.89 -16.79
C TRP A 87 -17.90 3.41 -16.46
N TYR A 88 -17.65 3.08 -15.20
CA TYR A 88 -18.00 1.80 -14.60
C TYR A 88 -19.40 1.89 -13.99
N GLN A 89 -20.19 0.84 -14.14
CA GLN A 89 -21.54 0.75 -13.61
C GLN A 89 -21.79 -0.62 -12.95
N LEU A 90 -22.43 -0.58 -11.79
CA LEU A 90 -22.89 -1.76 -11.09
C LEU A 90 -24.33 -1.55 -10.59
N LEU A 91 -25.20 -2.51 -10.89
CA LEU A 91 -26.55 -2.54 -10.33
C LEU A 91 -26.55 -3.27 -9.00
N LEU A 92 -27.08 -2.59 -7.98
CA LEU A 92 -27.21 -3.08 -6.61
C LEU A 92 -28.68 -3.16 -6.23
N ASP A 93 -29.19 -4.36 -6.02
CA ASP A 93 -30.50 -4.55 -5.38
C ASP A 93 -30.30 -4.61 -3.87
N VAL A 94 -30.74 -3.55 -3.18
CA VAL A 94 -30.53 -3.36 -1.74
C VAL A 94 -31.90 -3.40 -1.04
N PRO A 95 -32.10 -4.21 0.00
CA PRO A 95 -33.38 -4.24 0.71
C PRO A 95 -33.54 -2.96 1.54
N ALA A 96 -34.71 -2.77 2.16
CA ALA A 96 -34.92 -1.59 3.00
C ALA A 96 -33.88 -1.53 4.13
N LEU A 97 -33.12 -0.43 4.15
CA LEU A 97 -32.05 -0.23 5.12
C LEU A 97 -32.65 0.12 6.49
N PRO A 98 -32.23 -0.55 7.59
CA PRO A 98 -32.65 -0.15 8.92
C PRO A 98 -32.16 1.27 9.25
N LYS A 99 -32.96 2.05 9.99
CA LYS A 99 -32.71 3.47 10.27
C LYS A 99 -31.36 3.77 10.94
N ASN A 100 -30.79 2.79 11.64
CA ASN A 100 -29.53 2.90 12.40
C ASN A 100 -28.33 2.31 11.66
N ARG A 101 -28.46 2.01 10.36
CA ARG A 101 -27.39 1.45 9.53
C ARG A 101 -26.91 2.47 8.52
N ARG A 102 -25.62 2.40 8.23
CA ARG A 102 -24.94 3.16 7.21
C ARG A 102 -24.23 2.19 6.28
N VAL A 103 -24.32 2.42 4.98
CA VAL A 103 -23.66 1.60 3.97
C VAL A 103 -22.64 2.47 3.26
N PHE A 104 -21.40 2.04 3.27
CA PHE A 104 -20.29 2.69 2.57
C PHE A 104 -19.89 1.85 1.37
N ILE A 105 -19.41 2.50 0.32
CA ILE A 105 -18.56 1.85 -0.68
C ILE A 105 -17.11 2.18 -0.38
N GLU A 106 -16.26 1.18 -0.38
CA GLU A 106 -14.82 1.29 -0.12
C GLU A 106 -14.04 0.75 -1.32
N PHE A 107 -13.05 1.52 -1.78
CA PHE A 107 -12.15 1.15 -2.86
C PHE A 107 -10.75 0.92 -2.28
N ASP A 108 -10.16 -0.24 -2.57
CA ASP A 108 -8.78 -0.54 -2.15
C ASP A 108 -7.73 0.16 -3.03
N GLY A 109 -8.12 0.67 -4.22
CA GLY A 109 -7.24 1.40 -5.13
C GLY A 109 -7.83 1.57 -6.55
N VAL A 110 -7.72 2.79 -7.09
CA VAL A 110 -8.19 3.15 -8.44
C VAL A 110 -7.11 3.92 -9.19
N ALA A 111 -6.79 3.50 -10.41
CA ALA A 111 -5.83 4.18 -11.27
C ALA A 111 -6.57 5.10 -12.26
N MET A 112 -6.44 6.44 -12.23
CA MET A 112 -5.70 7.27 -11.27
C MET A 112 -6.59 8.32 -10.59
N LYS A 113 -7.64 8.78 -11.28
CA LYS A 113 -8.63 9.71 -10.75
C LYS A 113 -10.01 9.12 -10.90
N SER A 114 -10.88 9.32 -9.91
CA SER A 114 -12.24 8.81 -9.94
C SER A 114 -13.27 9.78 -9.40
N LYS A 115 -14.50 9.64 -9.89
CA LYS A 115 -15.70 10.28 -9.36
C LYS A 115 -16.80 9.24 -9.20
N ALA A 116 -17.31 9.08 -7.98
CA ALA A 116 -18.31 8.06 -7.66
C ALA A 116 -19.70 8.67 -7.48
N PHE A 117 -20.73 7.96 -7.94
CA PHE A 117 -22.12 8.38 -7.92
C PHE A 117 -23.03 7.24 -7.48
N CYS A 118 -24.08 7.56 -6.73
CA CYS A 118 -25.18 6.64 -6.43
C CYS A 118 -26.49 7.24 -6.92
N ASN A 119 -27.21 6.53 -7.79
CA ASN A 119 -28.48 6.98 -8.37
C ASN A 119 -28.39 8.39 -9.01
N GLY A 120 -27.25 8.72 -9.62
CA GLY A 120 -26.97 10.02 -10.25
C GLY A 120 -26.52 11.13 -9.30
N GLN A 121 -26.44 10.88 -7.99
CA GLN A 121 -25.94 11.84 -7.00
C GLN A 121 -24.45 11.63 -6.76
N LEU A 122 -23.67 12.71 -6.77
CA LEU A 122 -22.22 12.68 -6.53
C LEU A 122 -21.94 12.29 -5.08
N LEU A 123 -21.08 11.29 -4.91
CA LEU A 123 -20.60 10.84 -3.60
C LEU A 123 -19.27 11.53 -3.23
N GLY A 124 -18.39 11.69 -4.22
CA GLY A 124 -17.08 12.31 -4.04
C GLY A 124 -16.10 12.00 -5.17
N GLU A 125 -14.89 12.52 -5.02
CA GLU A 125 -13.79 12.39 -5.96
C GLU A 125 -12.51 11.92 -5.25
N HIS A 126 -11.71 11.13 -5.94
CA HIS A 126 -10.43 10.64 -5.43
C HIS A 126 -9.33 10.71 -6.49
N ALA A 127 -8.10 10.98 -6.05
CA ALA A 127 -6.90 10.98 -6.88
C ALA A 127 -5.76 10.30 -6.13
N GLY A 128 -5.17 9.28 -6.74
CA GLY A 128 -4.19 8.40 -6.10
C GLY A 128 -4.49 6.94 -6.39
N MET A 129 -3.45 6.12 -6.49
CA MET A 129 -3.54 4.70 -6.87
C MET A 129 -3.49 3.77 -5.66
N PHE A 130 -2.76 4.16 -4.61
CA PHE A 130 -2.37 3.28 -3.51
C PHE A 130 -3.19 3.47 -2.23
N SER A 131 -3.89 4.60 -2.09
CA SER A 131 -4.74 4.88 -0.93
C SER A 131 -6.13 4.27 -1.05
N ARG A 132 -6.62 3.75 0.07
CA ARG A 132 -8.02 3.43 0.28
C ARG A 132 -8.85 4.69 0.45
N PHE A 133 -10.11 4.61 0.02
CA PHE A 133 -11.09 5.65 0.25
C PHE A 133 -12.50 5.07 0.27
N ALA A 134 -13.41 5.74 0.97
CA ALA A 134 -14.79 5.31 1.10
C ALA A 134 -15.78 6.46 1.01
N TYR A 135 -17.00 6.17 0.55
CA TYR A 135 -18.11 7.12 0.49
C TYR A 135 -19.37 6.55 1.13
N ASP A 136 -20.12 7.39 1.85
CA ASP A 136 -21.42 7.02 2.45
C ASP A 136 -22.50 6.96 1.35
N LEU A 137 -22.99 5.75 1.05
CA LEU A 137 -24.07 5.54 0.08
C LEU A 137 -25.44 5.82 0.69
N THR A 138 -25.55 5.77 2.03
CA THR A 138 -26.82 5.77 2.77
C THR A 138 -27.79 6.86 2.35
N PRO A 139 -27.37 8.14 2.17
CA PRO A 139 -28.30 9.21 1.81
C PRO A 139 -28.94 9.04 0.42
N HIS A 140 -28.36 8.20 -0.44
CA HIS A 140 -28.74 8.06 -1.84
C HIS A 140 -29.29 6.66 -2.19
N LEU A 141 -29.19 5.70 -1.27
CA LEU A 141 -29.78 4.37 -1.43
C LEU A 141 -31.30 4.41 -1.28
N LYS A 142 -31.97 3.59 -2.09
CA LYS A 142 -33.40 3.30 -1.99
C LYS A 142 -33.64 1.80 -1.94
N PRO A 143 -34.75 1.33 -1.33
CA PRO A 143 -35.13 -0.08 -1.41
C PRO A 143 -35.28 -0.54 -2.86
N GLY A 144 -34.79 -1.75 -3.16
CA GLY A 144 -34.75 -2.30 -4.51
C GLY A 144 -33.51 -1.85 -5.28
N ARG A 145 -33.69 -1.54 -6.57
CA ARG A 145 -32.60 -1.34 -7.51
C ARG A 145 -31.94 0.03 -7.40
N ASN A 146 -30.63 0.03 -7.22
CA ASN A 146 -29.75 1.20 -7.18
C ASN A 146 -28.69 1.07 -8.28
N LEU A 147 -28.31 2.21 -8.85
CA LEU A 147 -27.19 2.28 -9.79
C LEU A 147 -25.99 2.93 -9.10
N LEU A 148 -24.91 2.18 -8.99
CA LEU A 148 -23.60 2.73 -8.67
C LEU A 148 -22.88 3.05 -9.98
N SER A 149 -22.27 4.23 -10.06
CA SER A 149 -21.49 4.63 -11.23
C SER A 149 -20.18 5.25 -10.78
N VAL A 150 -19.09 4.86 -11.42
CA VAL A 150 -17.75 5.37 -11.12
C VAL A 150 -17.11 5.81 -12.43
N PHE A 151 -16.90 7.10 -12.59
CA PHE A 151 -16.09 7.61 -13.69
C PHE A 151 -14.63 7.49 -13.29
N VAL A 152 -13.82 6.84 -14.12
CA VAL A 152 -12.38 6.69 -13.89
C VAL A 152 -11.65 7.31 -15.07
N SER A 153 -10.58 8.05 -14.80
CA SER A 153 -9.74 8.64 -15.83
C SER A 153 -8.25 8.49 -15.49
N MET A 154 -7.44 8.36 -16.53
CA MET A 154 -6.00 8.57 -16.46
C MET A 154 -5.70 10.00 -15.98
N GLU A 155 -4.47 10.21 -15.50
CA GLU A 155 -3.96 11.55 -15.26
C GLU A 155 -3.63 12.25 -16.59
N LYS A 156 -4.19 13.44 -16.81
CA LYS A 156 -3.87 14.27 -17.98
C LYS A 156 -2.65 15.15 -17.67
N ILE A 157 -1.51 14.84 -18.29
CA ILE A 157 -0.26 15.60 -18.15
C ILE A 157 -0.13 16.57 -19.33
N PRO A 158 0.02 17.89 -19.11
CA PRO A 158 0.25 18.84 -20.20
C PRO A 158 1.60 18.61 -20.89
N THR A 159 1.60 18.58 -22.23
CA THR A 159 2.81 18.34 -23.05
C THR A 159 3.91 19.39 -22.82
N SER A 160 3.58 20.59 -22.32
CA SER A 160 4.53 21.68 -22.04
C SER A 160 5.45 21.43 -20.84
N ALA A 161 5.19 20.40 -20.04
CA ALA A 161 5.88 20.15 -18.78
C ALA A 161 7.03 19.11 -18.89
N LEU A 162 7.45 18.80 -20.11
CA LEU A 162 8.09 17.53 -20.46
C LEU A 162 9.63 17.49 -20.59
N SER A 163 10.36 18.55 -20.23
CA SER A 163 11.83 18.54 -20.32
C SER A 163 12.48 18.56 -18.94
N LEU A 164 13.26 17.54 -18.57
CA LEU A 164 14.34 17.58 -17.56
C LEU A 164 15.09 16.21 -17.44
N GLY A 165 16.19 16.05 -18.19
CA GLY A 165 17.36 15.23 -17.85
C GLY A 165 17.26 13.67 -17.82
N GLN A 166 18.39 13.01 -17.51
CA GLN A 166 18.59 11.53 -17.55
C GLN A 166 19.39 11.04 -16.30
N ALA A 167 19.04 9.92 -15.67
CA ALA A 167 19.83 9.31 -14.58
C ALA A 167 20.22 7.84 -14.86
N VAL A 168 21.53 7.59 -14.85
CA VAL A 168 22.29 6.33 -14.82
C VAL A 168 21.88 5.24 -15.83
N THR A 169 20.73 4.56 -15.71
CA THR A 169 20.25 3.56 -16.69
C THR A 169 18.74 3.63 -16.96
N VAL A 170 18.07 4.64 -16.42
CA VAL A 170 16.63 4.80 -16.55
C VAL A 170 16.29 6.21 -17.03
N ASN A 171 15.57 6.34 -18.15
CA ASN A 171 15.15 7.65 -18.65
C ASN A 171 14.20 8.35 -17.67
N LEU A 172 14.53 9.59 -17.28
CA LEU A 172 13.70 10.42 -16.43
C LEU A 172 12.73 11.23 -17.32
N THR A 173 11.46 10.83 -17.38
CA THR A 173 10.41 11.56 -18.11
C THR A 173 9.64 12.48 -17.17
N ALA A 174 8.93 13.51 -17.66
CA ALA A 174 8.05 14.28 -16.77
C ALA A 174 6.88 13.47 -16.20
N SER A 175 6.57 12.32 -16.83
CA SER A 175 5.72 11.26 -16.23
C SER A 175 6.26 10.70 -14.90
N LYS A 176 7.51 11.00 -14.49
CA LYS A 176 8.09 10.63 -13.18
C LYS A 176 8.13 11.76 -12.16
N ILE A 177 8.03 13.01 -12.63
CA ILE A 177 8.26 14.21 -11.81
C ILE A 177 6.94 14.92 -11.52
N LEU A 178 6.00 14.90 -12.47
CA LEU A 178 4.77 15.69 -12.47
C LEU A 178 3.49 14.84 -12.45
N THR A 179 3.61 13.56 -12.06
CA THR A 179 2.49 12.62 -11.98
C THR A 179 2.24 12.13 -10.56
N LEU A 180 0.96 11.83 -10.33
CA LEU A 180 0.52 11.06 -9.17
C LEU A 180 1.35 9.76 -9.06
N SER A 181 1.43 9.23 -7.83
CA SER A 181 2.22 8.04 -7.59
C SER A 181 1.75 6.86 -8.45
N LYS A 182 2.71 6.19 -9.10
CA LYS A 182 2.49 4.96 -9.89
C LYS A 182 3.40 3.81 -9.43
N GLY A 183 4.22 4.01 -8.39
CA GLY A 183 5.26 3.04 -8.01
C GLY A 183 6.14 2.68 -9.21
N MET A 184 6.22 1.38 -9.53
CA MET A 184 6.90 0.85 -10.71
C MET A 184 5.93 0.34 -11.80
N PHE A 185 4.66 0.74 -11.73
CA PHE A 185 3.69 0.49 -12.79
C PHE A 185 3.84 1.51 -13.92
N GLY A 186 3.95 1.03 -15.14
CA GLY A 186 4.18 1.86 -16.32
C GLY A 186 5.66 1.93 -16.72
N PRO A 187 5.98 2.37 -17.93
CA PRO A 187 7.31 2.29 -18.46
C PRO A 187 8.18 3.37 -17.87
N LEU A 188 9.45 3.04 -17.83
CA LEU A 188 10.54 4.01 -17.85
C LEU A 188 10.71 4.59 -19.28
N SER A 189 9.61 4.69 -20.04
CA SER A 189 9.62 4.89 -21.50
C SER A 189 10.26 6.23 -21.80
N PRO A 190 11.29 6.30 -22.68
CA PRO A 190 11.77 7.55 -23.24
C PRO A 190 10.69 8.32 -24.03
N ASP A 191 9.72 7.59 -24.59
CA ASP A 191 8.69 8.16 -25.46
C ASP A 191 7.53 8.70 -24.63
N GLN A 192 7.50 10.02 -24.53
CA GLN A 192 6.52 10.80 -23.78
C GLN A 192 5.16 10.92 -24.50
N ASN A 193 5.08 10.52 -25.78
CA ASN A 193 3.84 10.54 -26.54
C ASN A 193 3.10 9.21 -26.47
N ASN A 194 3.73 8.16 -25.94
CA ASN A 194 3.12 6.84 -25.82
C ASN A 194 2.36 6.67 -24.48
N ARG A 195 1.08 7.06 -24.49
CA ARG A 195 0.17 6.95 -23.34
C ARG A 195 -0.45 5.57 -23.13
N SER A 196 -0.09 4.57 -23.94
CA SER A 196 -0.60 3.19 -23.78
C SER A 196 -0.27 2.55 -22.42
N TYR A 197 0.55 3.22 -21.63
CA TYR A 197 1.01 2.77 -20.34
C TYR A 197 0.58 3.63 -19.13
N ASP A 198 -0.19 4.70 -19.36
CA ASP A 198 -0.79 5.42 -18.24
C ASP A 198 -1.88 4.56 -17.61
N LEU A 199 -1.77 4.33 -16.30
CA LEU A 199 -2.59 3.36 -15.60
C LEU A 199 -4.04 3.82 -15.55
N HIS A 200 -4.94 2.90 -15.89
CA HIS A 200 -6.37 3.14 -15.92
C HIS A 200 -7.13 1.95 -15.38
N GLY A 201 -8.10 2.22 -14.51
CA GLY A 201 -9.09 1.27 -14.05
C GLY A 201 -9.11 1.05 -12.54
N ILE A 202 -10.10 0.28 -12.10
CA ILE A 202 -10.24 -0.10 -10.70
C ILE A 202 -9.36 -1.34 -10.48
N TRP A 203 -8.14 -1.16 -9.98
CA TRP A 203 -7.09 -2.19 -9.99
C TRP A 203 -6.97 -2.99 -8.69
N GLN A 204 -7.69 -2.59 -7.64
CA GLN A 204 -7.79 -3.28 -6.36
C GLN A 204 -9.27 -3.47 -5.96
N PRO A 205 -9.58 -4.40 -5.03
CA PRO A 205 -10.95 -4.75 -4.69
C PRO A 205 -11.85 -3.58 -4.30
N VAL A 206 -13.15 -3.75 -4.51
CA VAL A 206 -14.20 -2.81 -4.08
C VAL A 206 -15.13 -3.54 -3.12
N LYS A 207 -15.56 -2.90 -2.04
CA LYS A 207 -16.40 -3.52 -1.01
C LYS A 207 -17.57 -2.59 -0.65
N LEU A 208 -18.73 -3.19 -0.33
CA LEU A 208 -19.75 -2.52 0.47
C LEU A 208 -19.50 -2.83 1.93
N VAL A 209 -19.42 -1.81 2.77
CA VAL A 209 -19.19 -1.95 4.21
C VAL A 209 -20.40 -1.41 4.96
N VAL A 210 -21.02 -2.26 5.78
CA VAL A 210 -22.19 -1.89 6.57
C VAL A 210 -21.79 -1.62 8.00
N ARG A 211 -22.10 -0.42 8.48
CA ARG A 211 -21.74 0.08 9.82
C ARG A 211 -22.98 0.60 10.54
N ALA A 212 -22.93 0.73 11.86
CA ALA A 212 -23.87 1.60 12.56
C ALA A 212 -23.44 3.07 12.40
N ALA A 213 -24.23 4.01 12.92
CA ALA A 213 -23.82 5.41 12.98
C ALA A 213 -22.60 5.63 13.90
N SER A 214 -22.44 4.78 14.92
CA SER A 214 -21.26 4.70 15.77
C SER A 214 -20.28 3.70 15.17
N MET A 215 -19.05 4.13 14.91
CA MET A 215 -18.08 3.41 14.07
C MET A 215 -16.67 3.48 14.62
N ILE A 216 -15.88 2.44 14.34
CA ILE A 216 -14.43 2.41 14.50
C ILE A 216 -13.81 2.96 13.22
N ASP A 217 -13.04 4.04 13.34
CA ASP A 217 -12.34 4.68 12.22
C ASP A 217 -10.95 4.09 12.00
N ASP A 218 -10.25 3.74 13.08
CA ASP A 218 -8.89 3.24 13.03
C ASP A 218 -8.61 2.31 14.23
N THR A 219 -7.75 1.32 14.04
CA THR A 219 -7.29 0.43 15.10
C THR A 219 -5.83 0.11 14.88
N TRP A 220 -5.03 0.32 15.92
CA TRP A 220 -3.59 0.09 15.88
C TRP A 220 -3.16 -0.84 17.01
N PHE A 221 -2.69 -2.03 16.63
CA PHE A 221 -2.15 -3.04 17.52
C PHE A 221 -0.65 -2.86 17.71
N ILE A 222 -0.23 -2.66 18.95
CA ILE A 222 1.15 -2.39 19.35
C ILE A 222 1.59 -3.49 20.34
N PRO A 223 2.25 -4.56 19.86
CA PRO A 223 2.65 -5.68 20.69
C PRO A 223 3.89 -5.38 21.56
N SER A 224 3.93 -5.97 22.75
CA SER A 224 5.16 -6.26 23.50
C SER A 224 5.39 -7.79 23.52
N LEU A 225 6.43 -8.23 24.24
CA LEU A 225 6.71 -9.67 24.40
C LEU A 225 5.71 -10.38 25.32
N ASP A 226 5.01 -9.63 26.17
CA ASP A 226 4.18 -10.11 27.28
C ASP A 226 2.81 -9.40 27.37
N GLY A 227 2.42 -8.69 26.31
CA GLY A 227 1.25 -7.82 26.31
C GLY A 227 1.08 -7.08 25.00
N ALA A 228 0.13 -6.14 25.00
CA ALA A 228 -0.11 -5.25 23.88
C ALA A 228 -0.89 -4.01 24.30
N ARG A 229 -0.79 -2.96 23.50
CA ARG A 229 -1.69 -1.82 23.51
C ARG A 229 -2.46 -1.80 22.19
N VAL A 230 -3.78 -1.65 22.24
CA VAL A 230 -4.63 -1.46 21.07
C VAL A 230 -5.19 -0.04 21.15
N GLN A 231 -4.69 0.84 20.30
CA GLN A 231 -5.23 2.19 20.16
C GLN A 231 -6.40 2.17 19.18
N VAL A 232 -7.55 2.67 19.60
CA VAL A 232 -8.79 2.68 18.81
C VAL A 232 -9.22 4.12 18.62
N GLU A 233 -9.47 4.52 17.37
CA GLU A 233 -10.19 5.74 17.03
C GLU A 233 -11.64 5.40 16.70
N ALA A 234 -12.58 6.11 17.31
CA ALA A 234 -14.00 5.90 17.09
C ALA A 234 -14.78 7.21 17.14
N ARG A 235 -15.92 7.24 16.45
CA ARG A 235 -16.86 8.37 16.45
C ARG A 235 -18.30 7.91 16.32
N SER A 236 -19.23 8.84 16.47
CA SER A 236 -20.64 8.64 16.15
C SER A 236 -21.17 9.74 15.25
N LEU A 237 -21.75 9.32 14.12
CA LEU A 237 -22.47 10.18 13.17
C LEU A 237 -23.93 10.40 13.58
N ALA A 238 -24.38 9.85 14.71
CA ALA A 238 -25.73 10.05 15.26
C ALA A 238 -25.73 11.06 16.43
N GLY A 239 -24.60 11.72 16.69
CA GLY A 239 -24.42 12.61 17.84
C GLY A 239 -23.83 11.91 19.05
N ALA A 240 -23.92 12.54 20.22
CA ALA A 240 -23.28 12.03 21.43
C ALA A 240 -23.91 10.71 21.90
N GLN A 241 -23.07 9.68 22.13
CA GLN A 241 -23.54 8.36 22.56
C GLN A 241 -22.50 7.65 23.44
N SER A 242 -22.96 7.00 24.51
CA SER A 242 -22.12 6.10 25.29
C SER A 242 -21.99 4.71 24.63
N ALA A 243 -20.78 4.17 24.63
CA ALA A 243 -20.48 2.84 24.10
C ALA A 243 -19.42 2.13 24.95
N ILE A 244 -19.19 0.86 24.66
CA ILE A 244 -18.20 0.02 25.32
C ILE A 244 -17.24 -0.52 24.25
N LEU A 245 -15.95 -0.38 24.49
CA LEU A 245 -14.91 -1.01 23.67
C LEU A 245 -14.39 -2.27 24.34
N ARG A 246 -14.15 -3.32 23.54
CA ARG A 246 -13.47 -4.56 23.96
C ARG A 246 -12.53 -5.03 22.86
N ALA A 247 -11.41 -5.64 23.26
CA ALA A 247 -10.52 -6.35 22.35
C ALA A 247 -10.39 -7.81 22.78
N ARG A 248 -10.47 -8.73 21.82
CA ARG A 248 -10.34 -10.18 22.03
C ARG A 248 -9.37 -10.77 21.01
N TRP A 249 -8.41 -11.55 21.49
CA TRP A 249 -7.47 -12.31 20.67
C TRP A 249 -7.87 -13.78 20.64
N THR A 250 -8.00 -14.34 19.43
CA THR A 250 -8.24 -15.78 19.22
C THR A 250 -7.05 -16.35 18.46
N ASP A 251 -6.41 -17.40 18.97
CA ASP A 251 -5.33 -18.09 18.26
C ASP A 251 -5.88 -18.66 16.94
N VAL A 252 -5.27 -18.30 15.81
CA VAL A 252 -5.81 -18.62 14.47
C VAL A 252 -5.75 -20.12 14.19
N LYS A 253 -4.75 -20.83 14.72
CA LYS A 253 -4.55 -22.27 14.45
C LYS A 253 -5.48 -23.15 15.28
N THR A 254 -5.72 -22.76 16.53
CA THR A 254 -6.52 -23.56 17.48
C THR A 254 -7.97 -23.08 17.60
N ASN A 255 -8.27 -21.88 17.09
CA ASN A 255 -9.54 -21.16 17.26
C ASN A 255 -9.96 -20.98 18.74
N LYS A 256 -9.01 -21.05 19.68
CA LYS A 256 -9.25 -20.82 21.11
C LYS A 256 -9.02 -19.35 21.44
N VAL A 257 -9.87 -18.80 22.30
CA VAL A 257 -9.65 -17.45 22.86
C VAL A 257 -8.36 -17.47 23.67
N PHE A 258 -7.41 -16.62 23.29
CA PHE A 258 -6.13 -16.45 23.96
C PHE A 258 -6.24 -15.42 25.10
N ALA A 259 -6.84 -14.27 24.81
CA ALA A 259 -6.98 -13.18 25.76
C ALA A 259 -8.14 -12.25 25.39
N THR A 260 -8.64 -11.51 26.38
CA THR A 260 -9.63 -10.45 26.21
C THR A 260 -9.28 -9.29 27.16
N THR A 261 -9.47 -8.05 26.74
CA THR A 261 -9.36 -6.90 27.65
C THR A 261 -10.59 -6.77 28.54
N GLU A 262 -10.46 -6.00 29.62
CA GLU A 262 -11.63 -5.43 30.28
C GLU A 262 -12.42 -4.54 29.30
N ALA A 263 -13.71 -4.37 29.59
CA ALA A 263 -14.56 -3.44 28.86
C ALA A 263 -14.22 -2.00 29.24
N VAL A 264 -14.09 -1.13 28.25
CA VAL A 264 -13.80 0.29 28.48
C VAL A 264 -15.00 1.10 28.01
N ALA A 265 -15.67 1.77 28.94
CA ALA A 265 -16.73 2.72 28.63
C ALA A 265 -16.14 3.96 27.95
N VAL A 266 -16.81 4.43 26.90
CA VAL A 266 -16.40 5.59 26.11
C VAL A 266 -17.58 6.48 25.77
N GLN A 267 -17.30 7.76 25.54
CA GLN A 267 -18.26 8.71 25.00
C GLN A 267 -17.85 9.05 23.57
N LEU A 268 -18.76 8.79 22.64
CA LEU A 268 -18.61 9.11 21.24
C LEU A 268 -19.31 10.42 20.93
N GLY A 269 -18.78 11.15 19.95
CA GLY A 269 -19.44 12.27 19.29
C GLY A 269 -18.99 12.32 17.83
N GLU A 270 -19.30 13.40 17.12
CA GLU A 270 -18.90 13.54 15.70
C GLU A 270 -17.37 13.65 15.55
N ILE A 271 -16.70 14.29 16.51
CA ILE A 271 -15.25 14.34 16.59
C ILE A 271 -14.74 12.98 17.06
N LYS A 272 -13.76 12.44 16.33
CA LYS A 272 -13.10 11.18 16.68
C LYS A 272 -12.47 11.29 18.06
N MET A 273 -12.74 10.30 18.90
CA MET A 273 -11.98 10.08 20.12
C MET A 273 -10.87 9.07 19.86
N THR A 274 -9.87 9.03 20.74
CA THR A 274 -8.85 7.99 20.77
C THR A 274 -8.85 7.33 22.15
N ARG A 275 -8.84 5.99 22.18
CA ARG A 275 -8.79 5.23 23.43
C ARG A 275 -7.87 4.02 23.31
N ASP A 276 -7.09 3.78 24.36
CA ASP A 276 -6.23 2.61 24.45
C ASP A 276 -6.93 1.49 25.24
N LEU A 277 -6.90 0.27 24.68
CA LEU A 277 -7.18 -0.98 25.37
C LEU A 277 -5.85 -1.67 25.64
N THR A 278 -5.61 -2.09 26.88
CA THR A 278 -4.31 -2.68 27.26
C THR A 278 -4.46 -4.14 27.67
N LEU A 279 -3.58 -4.98 27.14
CA LEU A 279 -3.38 -6.36 27.55
C LEU A 279 -2.02 -6.47 28.25
N ARG A 280 -1.98 -7.05 29.45
CA ARG A 280 -0.76 -7.18 30.27
C ARG A 280 -0.59 -8.59 30.79
N ASN A 281 0.64 -8.95 31.13
CA ASN A 281 1.00 -10.18 31.86
C ASN A 281 0.51 -11.47 31.16
N VAL A 282 0.58 -11.50 29.83
CA VAL A 282 0.28 -12.68 29.02
C VAL A 282 1.55 -13.32 28.47
N GLN A 283 1.47 -14.57 28.03
CA GLN A 283 2.59 -15.29 27.41
C GLN A 283 2.20 -15.75 26.00
N PRO A 284 2.22 -14.84 25.01
CA PRO A 284 1.87 -15.19 23.64
C PRO A 284 2.98 -16.03 23.01
N LYS A 285 2.59 -16.96 22.12
CA LYS A 285 3.53 -17.46 21.12
C LYS A 285 3.92 -16.32 20.19
N LEU A 286 5.20 -15.97 20.15
CA LEU A 286 5.70 -14.84 19.37
C LEU A 286 5.72 -15.17 17.88
N TRP A 287 5.47 -14.15 17.05
CA TRP A 287 5.60 -14.23 15.61
C TRP A 287 7.09 -14.08 15.20
N THR A 288 7.52 -14.94 14.29
CA THR A 288 8.78 -14.80 13.53
C THR A 288 8.55 -15.40 12.13
N PRO A 289 9.40 -15.09 11.13
CA PRO A 289 9.31 -15.75 9.82
C PRO A 289 9.39 -17.30 9.89
N ALA A 290 10.11 -17.86 10.87
CA ALA A 290 10.20 -19.30 11.08
C ALA A 290 9.01 -19.89 11.88
N ALA A 291 8.32 -19.06 12.67
CA ALA A 291 7.19 -19.45 13.49
C ALA A 291 6.11 -18.36 13.41
N PRO A 292 5.31 -18.33 12.32
CA PRO A 292 4.27 -17.33 12.10
C PRO A 292 3.05 -17.60 12.98
N ASN A 293 3.17 -17.27 14.27
CA ASN A 293 2.08 -17.40 15.23
C ASN A 293 1.16 -16.17 15.11
N LEU A 294 -0.08 -16.39 14.71
CA LEU A 294 -1.08 -15.35 14.49
C LEU A 294 -2.27 -15.49 15.43
N TYR A 295 -2.82 -14.34 15.80
CA TYR A 295 -4.04 -14.20 16.58
C TYR A 295 -5.00 -13.30 15.81
N ARG A 296 -6.25 -13.73 15.66
CA ARG A 296 -7.32 -12.86 15.18
C ARG A 296 -7.70 -11.91 16.30
N LEU A 297 -7.41 -10.62 16.11
CA LEU A 297 -7.80 -9.54 17.01
C LEU A 297 -9.17 -9.03 16.57
N ASP A 298 -10.17 -9.23 17.42
CA ASP A 298 -11.51 -8.67 17.32
C ASP A 298 -11.62 -7.46 18.23
N VAL A 299 -11.82 -6.26 17.67
CA VAL A 299 -12.19 -5.05 18.42
C VAL A 299 -13.66 -4.76 18.20
N THR A 300 -14.45 -4.78 19.26
CA THR A 300 -15.90 -4.50 19.21
C THR A 300 -16.22 -3.16 19.86
N LEU A 301 -17.13 -2.44 19.21
CA LEU A 301 -17.82 -1.29 19.77
C LEU A 301 -19.26 -1.71 20.08
N GLU A 302 -19.64 -1.69 21.35
CA GLU A 302 -20.92 -2.22 21.85
C GLU A 302 -21.77 -1.11 22.48
N SER A 303 -23.09 -1.23 22.37
CA SER A 303 -24.03 -0.39 23.12
C SER A 303 -24.03 -0.76 24.61
N ALA A 304 -24.65 0.07 25.45
CA ALA A 304 -24.87 -0.26 26.86
C ALA A 304 -25.76 -1.51 27.06
N SER A 305 -26.58 -1.88 26.07
CA SER A 305 -27.40 -3.10 26.08
C SER A 305 -26.69 -4.33 25.52
N GLY A 306 -25.43 -4.20 25.07
CA GLY A 306 -24.64 -5.29 24.50
C GLY A 306 -24.85 -5.55 23.00
N GLU A 307 -25.52 -4.66 22.27
CA GLU A 307 -25.57 -4.73 20.79
C GLU A 307 -24.21 -4.33 20.20
N VAL A 308 -23.66 -5.13 19.29
CA VAL A 308 -22.46 -4.74 18.52
C VAL A 308 -22.83 -3.65 17.52
N LEU A 309 -22.30 -2.44 17.74
CA LEU A 309 -22.47 -1.27 16.89
C LEU A 309 -21.49 -1.29 15.72
N ASP A 310 -20.24 -1.67 15.97
CA ASP A 310 -19.23 -1.85 14.94
C ASP A 310 -18.18 -2.88 15.38
N ARG A 311 -17.45 -3.43 14.40
CA ARG A 311 -16.39 -4.42 14.64
C ARG A 311 -15.26 -4.22 13.65
N TRP A 312 -14.04 -4.17 14.19
CA TRP A 312 -12.82 -4.29 13.41
C TRP A 312 -12.16 -5.64 13.70
N MET A 313 -11.64 -6.30 12.66
CA MET A 313 -11.03 -7.62 12.76
C MET A 313 -9.81 -7.70 11.86
N HIS A 314 -8.69 -8.19 12.41
CA HIS A 314 -7.47 -8.42 11.64
C HIS A 314 -6.61 -9.50 12.31
N ASN A 315 -5.80 -10.21 11.52
CA ASN A 315 -4.81 -11.13 12.07
C ASN A 315 -3.58 -10.33 12.51
N VAL A 316 -3.10 -10.56 13.73
CA VAL A 316 -1.94 -9.87 14.31
C VAL A 316 -0.95 -10.88 14.89
N GLY A 317 0.31 -10.47 15.04
CA GLY A 317 1.36 -11.28 15.65
C GLY A 317 2.07 -10.52 16.77
N PHE A 318 2.27 -11.17 17.92
CA PHE A 318 3.07 -10.60 19.01
C PHE A 318 4.55 -10.72 18.66
N ARG A 319 5.22 -9.59 18.42
CA ARG A 319 6.67 -9.54 18.19
C ARG A 319 7.19 -8.12 18.39
N THR A 320 8.48 -7.98 18.72
CA THR A 320 9.19 -6.69 18.62
C THR A 320 10.23 -6.73 17.51
N PHE A 321 10.45 -5.61 16.83
CA PHE A 321 11.53 -5.47 15.85
C PHE A 321 12.15 -4.08 15.99
N GLU A 322 13.39 -4.02 16.44
CA GLU A 322 14.05 -2.76 16.80
C GLU A 322 15.50 -2.70 16.32
N VAL A 323 16.05 -1.48 16.27
CA VAL A 323 17.48 -1.25 16.09
C VAL A 323 18.09 -0.95 17.44
N ARG A 324 19.18 -1.65 17.78
CA ARG A 324 20.01 -1.34 18.95
C ARG A 324 21.48 -1.38 18.55
N GLY A 325 22.17 -0.26 18.72
CA GLY A 325 23.52 -0.11 18.15
C GLY A 325 23.45 -0.29 16.64
N ASN A 326 24.27 -1.18 16.09
CA ASN A 326 24.31 -1.50 14.65
C ASN A 326 23.58 -2.80 14.29
N GLN A 327 22.68 -3.29 15.14
CA GLN A 327 21.99 -4.56 14.96
C GLN A 327 20.48 -4.39 14.90
N PHE A 328 19.83 -5.21 14.07
CA PHE A 328 18.41 -5.49 14.20
C PHE A 328 18.17 -6.54 15.27
N LEU A 329 17.14 -6.35 16.07
CA LEU A 329 16.70 -7.30 17.07
C LEU A 329 15.26 -7.72 16.77
N LEU A 330 15.02 -9.01 16.59
CA LEU A 330 13.69 -9.61 16.54
C LEU A 330 13.43 -10.30 17.88
N ASN A 331 12.40 -9.85 18.60
CA ASN A 331 12.06 -10.38 19.92
C ASN A 331 13.23 -10.32 20.93
N GLY A 332 13.99 -9.22 20.89
CA GLY A 332 15.15 -8.98 21.76
C GLY A 332 16.42 -9.75 21.40
N LYS A 333 16.42 -10.51 20.29
CA LYS A 333 17.59 -11.28 19.82
C LYS A 333 18.13 -10.71 18.51
N PRO A 334 19.46 -10.63 18.31
CA PRO A 334 20.04 -10.22 17.03
C PRO A 334 19.45 -11.01 15.87
N TYR A 335 19.04 -10.32 14.81
CA TYR A 335 18.37 -10.91 13.67
C TYR A 335 19.05 -10.49 12.37
N TRP A 336 19.49 -11.48 11.60
CA TRP A 336 20.13 -11.26 10.31
C TRP A 336 19.09 -11.27 9.18
N LEU A 337 19.08 -10.22 8.36
CA LEU A 337 18.18 -10.13 7.21
C LEU A 337 18.79 -10.92 6.04
N ARG A 338 18.10 -11.99 5.62
CA ARG A 338 18.46 -12.79 4.44
C ARG A 338 17.24 -12.89 3.52
N GLY A 339 17.36 -12.33 2.34
CA GLY A 339 16.23 -12.16 1.43
C GLY A 339 16.62 -11.92 -0.02
N ALA A 340 15.58 -11.68 -0.82
CA ALA A 340 15.66 -11.18 -2.18
C ALA A 340 14.56 -10.15 -2.40
N ASN A 341 14.70 -9.31 -3.42
CA ASN A 341 13.69 -8.33 -3.78
C ASN A 341 12.61 -8.97 -4.64
N GLN A 342 11.41 -8.38 -4.58
CA GLN A 342 10.32 -8.84 -5.42
C GLN A 342 9.40 -7.69 -5.84
N LEU A 343 9.01 -7.72 -7.11
CA LEU A 343 7.89 -6.93 -7.61
C LEU A 343 6.68 -7.85 -7.91
N PRO A 344 5.56 -7.74 -7.18
CA PRO A 344 4.42 -8.64 -7.32
C PRO A 344 3.51 -8.39 -8.51
N TYR A 345 3.24 -7.12 -8.82
CA TYR A 345 2.07 -6.77 -9.61
C TYR A 345 2.29 -6.79 -11.13
N GLY A 346 3.53 -6.97 -11.57
CA GLY A 346 3.92 -6.81 -12.97
C GLY A 346 3.21 -7.74 -13.94
N LYS A 347 2.81 -8.95 -13.52
CA LYS A 347 2.17 -9.95 -14.40
C LYS A 347 0.65 -10.00 -14.30
N ASN A 348 0.10 -9.80 -13.10
CA ASN A 348 -1.33 -9.84 -12.83
C ASN A 348 -1.60 -9.16 -11.49
N SER A 349 -1.93 -7.87 -11.51
CA SER A 349 -1.99 -7.03 -10.29
C SER A 349 -3.19 -7.32 -9.38
N TRP A 350 -4.14 -8.12 -9.87
CA TRP A 350 -5.34 -8.54 -9.15
C TRP A 350 -5.38 -10.05 -8.84
N ASP A 351 -4.31 -10.80 -9.12
CA ASP A 351 -4.22 -12.23 -8.77
C ASP A 351 -4.06 -12.40 -7.26
N THR A 352 -5.07 -12.97 -6.61
CA THR A 352 -5.06 -13.26 -5.16
C THR A 352 -4.37 -14.58 -4.82
N ALA A 353 -4.09 -15.45 -5.80
CA ALA A 353 -3.36 -16.71 -5.61
C ALA A 353 -1.84 -16.53 -5.76
N LEU A 354 -1.40 -15.60 -6.61
CA LEU A 354 0.02 -15.28 -6.82
C LEU A 354 0.80 -14.98 -5.53
N PRO A 355 0.29 -14.15 -4.59
CA PRO A 355 1.01 -13.84 -3.35
C PRO A 355 1.38 -15.08 -2.54
N ARG A 356 0.40 -15.93 -2.24
CA ARG A 356 0.62 -17.14 -1.45
C ARG A 356 1.60 -18.09 -2.13
N LYS A 357 1.47 -18.27 -3.45
CA LYS A 357 2.38 -19.14 -4.21
C LYS A 357 3.83 -18.63 -4.15
N LEU A 358 4.05 -17.35 -4.42
CA LEU A 358 5.40 -16.80 -4.48
C LEU A 358 6.06 -16.71 -3.12
N ILE A 359 5.31 -16.27 -2.10
CA ILE A 359 5.82 -16.21 -0.72
C ILE A 359 6.13 -17.61 -0.20
N GLN A 360 5.31 -18.63 -0.51
CA GLN A 360 5.63 -20.01 -0.16
C GLN A 360 6.93 -20.47 -0.82
N LEU A 361 7.14 -20.19 -2.11
CA LEU A 361 8.39 -20.53 -2.80
C LEU A 361 9.61 -19.84 -2.17
N MET A 362 9.49 -18.56 -1.80
CA MET A 362 10.55 -17.84 -1.08
C MET A 362 10.85 -18.49 0.26
N HIS A 363 9.79 -18.82 1.02
CA HIS A 363 9.91 -19.44 2.34
C HIS A 363 10.58 -20.82 2.27
N ASP A 364 10.15 -21.67 1.34
CA ASP A 364 10.72 -23.00 1.10
C ASP A 364 12.18 -22.89 0.62
N GLY A 365 12.49 -21.85 -0.15
CA GLY A 365 13.84 -21.46 -0.55
C GLY A 365 14.70 -20.83 0.56
N ASN A 366 14.22 -20.83 1.81
CA ASN A 366 14.87 -20.27 2.98
C ASN A 366 15.17 -18.76 2.89
N GLN A 367 14.36 -18.03 2.12
CA GLN A 367 14.27 -16.57 2.21
C GLN A 367 13.30 -16.22 3.34
N ARG A 368 13.77 -15.40 4.30
CA ARG A 368 13.01 -15.05 5.50
C ARG A 368 12.66 -13.57 5.56
N VAL A 369 13.18 -12.79 4.62
CA VAL A 369 12.89 -11.36 4.44
C VAL A 369 12.78 -11.07 2.95
N THR A 370 11.99 -10.07 2.56
CA THR A 370 11.89 -9.54 1.20
C THR A 370 11.73 -8.01 1.24
N ARG A 371 11.89 -7.35 0.11
CA ARG A 371 11.57 -5.93 -0.10
C ARG A 371 10.56 -5.80 -1.23
N THR A 372 9.56 -4.95 -1.00
CA THR A 372 8.51 -4.63 -1.98
C THR A 372 9.05 -3.61 -2.99
N HIS A 373 9.99 -4.04 -3.84
CA HIS A 373 10.81 -3.13 -4.63
C HIS A 373 9.96 -2.14 -5.44
N ALA A 374 10.14 -0.85 -5.16
CA ALA A 374 9.54 0.30 -5.83
C ALA A 374 8.00 0.34 -5.86
N THR A 375 7.28 -0.48 -5.09
CA THR A 375 5.80 -0.46 -5.03
C THR A 375 5.29 -1.11 -3.74
N PRO A 376 4.39 -0.47 -2.98
CA PRO A 376 3.86 -1.07 -1.76
C PRO A 376 2.95 -2.27 -2.05
N TRP A 377 2.99 -3.25 -1.16
CA TRP A 377 2.11 -4.42 -1.20
C TRP A 377 0.69 -4.10 -0.71
N ASN A 378 -0.31 -4.80 -1.26
CA ASN A 378 -1.70 -4.78 -0.83
C ASN A 378 -1.90 -5.82 0.28
N GLU A 379 -3.11 -5.88 0.85
CA GLU A 379 -3.41 -6.83 1.94
C GLU A 379 -3.21 -8.29 1.53
N ALA A 380 -3.52 -8.70 0.31
CA ALA A 380 -3.35 -10.10 -0.10
C ALA A 380 -1.89 -10.57 -0.02
N TRP A 381 -0.93 -9.67 -0.31
CA TRP A 381 0.49 -9.93 -0.17
C TRP A 381 0.95 -9.91 1.29
N LEU A 382 0.45 -8.97 2.09
CA LEU A 382 0.83 -8.84 3.49
C LEU A 382 0.23 -9.95 4.37
N ASP A 383 -1.02 -10.32 4.12
CA ASP A 383 -1.69 -11.47 4.74
C ASP A 383 -0.91 -12.77 4.47
N ALA A 384 -0.52 -12.99 3.20
CA ALA A 384 0.30 -14.14 2.85
C ALA A 384 1.67 -14.12 3.54
N ALA A 385 2.31 -12.96 3.68
CA ALA A 385 3.58 -12.81 4.38
C ALA A 385 3.44 -13.09 5.88
N ASP A 386 2.34 -12.65 6.50
CA ASP A 386 2.03 -12.90 7.90
C ASP A 386 1.76 -14.39 8.17
N GLU A 387 0.95 -15.02 7.31
CA GLU A 387 0.49 -16.41 7.41
C GLU A 387 1.63 -17.41 7.20
N ILE A 388 2.43 -17.21 6.15
CA ILE A 388 3.51 -18.12 5.75
C ILE A 388 4.78 -17.84 6.56
N GLY A 389 5.01 -16.58 6.94
CA GLY A 389 6.18 -16.16 7.72
C GLY A 389 7.31 -15.62 6.85
N LEU A 390 7.10 -14.43 6.27
CA LEU A 390 8.12 -13.69 5.53
C LEU A 390 8.21 -12.28 6.10
N GLY A 391 9.40 -11.84 6.51
CA GLY A 391 9.64 -10.45 6.88
C GLY A 391 9.59 -9.54 5.66
N VAL A 392 9.04 -8.33 5.78
CA VAL A 392 8.85 -7.42 4.65
C VAL A 392 9.45 -6.06 4.96
N SER A 393 10.29 -5.55 4.05
CA SER A 393 10.60 -4.14 3.92
C SER A 393 9.61 -3.53 2.92
N ILE A 394 8.62 -2.80 3.42
CA ILE A 394 7.69 -2.09 2.52
C ILE A 394 8.39 -0.86 2.00
N GLU A 395 8.52 -0.79 0.70
CA GLU A 395 8.97 0.40 0.00
C GLU A 395 7.83 1.34 -0.33
N GLY A 396 8.14 2.63 -0.24
CA GLY A 396 7.24 3.73 -0.45
C GLY A 396 6.67 3.79 -1.86
N ILE A 397 5.71 4.69 -2.00
CA ILE A 397 4.92 4.88 -3.21
C ILE A 397 5.65 5.70 -4.29
N ARG A 398 6.70 6.45 -3.96
CA ARG A 398 7.40 7.36 -4.88
C ARG A 398 8.92 7.18 -4.84
N PRO A 399 9.42 5.97 -5.17
CA PRO A 399 10.81 5.56 -4.97
C PRO A 399 11.85 6.55 -5.49
N TRP A 400 11.72 7.03 -6.73
CA TRP A 400 12.70 7.92 -7.35
C TRP A 400 12.32 9.41 -7.37
N ALA A 401 11.27 9.84 -6.64
CA ALA A 401 10.69 11.18 -6.84
C ALA A 401 11.63 12.36 -6.57
N LEU A 402 12.76 12.14 -5.88
CA LEU A 402 13.73 13.18 -5.54
C LEU A 402 15.10 12.94 -6.19
N ALA A 403 15.21 12.00 -7.13
CA ALA A 403 16.46 11.62 -7.79
C ALA A 403 17.24 12.83 -8.34
N GLY A 404 18.58 12.79 -8.28
CA GLY A 404 19.52 13.88 -8.58
C GLY A 404 19.03 15.03 -9.49
N LYS A 405 18.64 14.75 -10.75
CA LYS A 405 18.21 15.76 -11.75
C LYS A 405 16.75 16.22 -11.64
N ILE A 406 15.94 15.54 -10.84
CA ILE A 406 14.55 15.89 -10.57
C ILE A 406 14.51 17.08 -9.60
N GLY A 407 13.55 17.99 -9.71
CA GLY A 407 13.37 19.07 -8.73
C GLY A 407 12.80 18.55 -7.39
N VAL A 408 12.39 19.47 -6.52
CA VAL A 408 11.48 19.12 -5.41
C VAL A 408 10.12 18.70 -5.98
N THR A 409 9.40 17.85 -5.26
CA THR A 409 8.01 17.52 -5.63
C THR A 409 7.13 18.78 -5.45
N PRO A 410 6.29 19.15 -6.43
CA PRO A 410 5.37 20.29 -6.29
C PRO A 410 4.45 20.16 -5.06
N PRO A 411 4.02 21.27 -4.42
CA PRO A 411 3.26 21.22 -3.17
C PRO A 411 2.02 20.32 -3.18
N ASP A 412 1.16 20.44 -4.20
CA ASP A 412 -0.06 19.64 -4.31
C ASP A 412 0.24 18.15 -4.41
N MET A 413 1.25 17.80 -5.22
CA MET A 413 1.71 16.42 -5.37
C MET A 413 2.37 15.87 -4.11
N PHE A 414 3.07 16.73 -3.37
CA PHE A 414 3.68 16.35 -2.10
C PHE A 414 2.60 16.11 -1.04
N ALA A 415 1.55 16.93 -1.01
CA ALA A 415 0.38 16.68 -0.18
C ALA A 415 -0.31 15.34 -0.54
N HIS A 416 -0.46 15.03 -1.84
CA HIS A 416 -0.95 13.73 -2.29
C HIS A 416 -0.04 12.57 -1.87
N TRP A 417 1.28 12.73 -1.94
CA TRP A 417 2.22 11.71 -1.44
C TRP A 417 2.00 11.46 0.05
N LEU A 418 1.93 12.52 0.87
CA LEU A 418 1.66 12.37 2.30
C LEU A 418 0.31 11.70 2.58
N MET A 419 -0.72 12.01 1.80
CA MET A 419 -2.05 11.38 1.90
C MET A 419 -1.98 9.87 1.61
N GLU A 420 -1.35 9.46 0.50
CA GLU A 420 -1.23 8.03 0.15
C GLU A 420 -0.28 7.27 1.11
N ASN A 421 0.79 7.92 1.57
CA ASN A 421 1.72 7.35 2.54
C ASN A 421 1.00 7.06 3.86
N GLU A 422 0.15 7.97 4.34
CA GLU A 422 -0.63 7.74 5.56
C GLU A 422 -1.46 6.45 5.49
N ASP A 423 -2.17 6.24 4.37
CA ASP A 423 -2.99 5.03 4.20
C ASP A 423 -2.14 3.76 4.11
N VAL A 424 -1.03 3.79 3.36
CA VAL A 424 -0.10 2.65 3.26
C VAL A 424 0.43 2.25 4.64
N ILE A 425 0.85 3.22 5.47
CA ILE A 425 1.35 2.92 6.82
C ILE A 425 0.21 2.42 7.71
N LYS A 426 -0.96 3.07 7.72
CA LYS A 426 -2.10 2.66 8.57
C LYS A 426 -2.62 1.26 8.22
N ARG A 427 -2.70 0.94 6.93
CA ARG A 427 -3.05 -0.41 6.44
C ARG A 427 -1.98 -1.43 6.85
N GLY A 428 -0.70 -1.09 6.69
CA GLY A 428 0.39 -2.02 6.91
C GLY A 428 0.75 -2.26 8.39
N ARG A 429 0.62 -1.28 9.28
CA ARG A 429 1.24 -1.30 10.62
C ARG A 429 0.75 -2.42 11.56
N ASN A 430 -0.40 -3.03 11.28
CA ASN A 430 -0.92 -4.18 12.04
C ASN A 430 -0.38 -5.54 11.55
N HIS A 431 0.25 -5.59 10.37
CA HIS A 431 0.89 -6.79 9.84
C HIS A 431 2.22 -7.07 10.58
N PRO A 432 2.36 -8.22 11.28
CA PRO A 432 3.61 -8.59 11.95
C PRO A 432 4.78 -8.81 10.98
N SER A 433 4.50 -9.15 9.71
CA SER A 433 5.51 -9.34 8.66
C SER A 433 6.32 -8.09 8.36
N ILE A 434 5.73 -6.89 8.45
CA ILE A 434 6.47 -5.66 8.14
C ILE A 434 7.55 -5.45 9.20
N LEU A 435 8.80 -5.50 8.77
CA LEU A 435 9.99 -5.26 9.59
C LEU A 435 10.52 -3.84 9.40
N LEU A 436 10.46 -3.31 8.17
CA LEU A 436 11.08 -2.04 7.79
C LEU A 436 10.11 -1.22 6.94
N TRP A 437 10.19 0.10 7.10
CA TRP A 437 9.63 1.07 6.17
C TRP A 437 10.75 1.69 5.34
N THR A 438 10.79 1.45 4.04
CA THR A 438 11.73 2.10 3.12
C THR A 438 10.99 3.21 2.38
N ILE A 439 11.41 4.46 2.48
CA ILE A 439 10.67 5.58 1.89
C ILE A 439 11.01 5.79 0.41
N GLY A 440 12.31 5.85 0.09
CA GLY A 440 12.82 6.10 -1.25
C GLY A 440 13.70 4.97 -1.78
N ASN A 441 14.02 5.09 -3.07
CA ASN A 441 15.03 4.28 -3.74
C ASN A 441 15.81 5.13 -4.72
N GLU A 442 17.13 5.08 -4.65
CA GLU A 442 18.02 5.75 -5.58
C GLU A 442 17.66 7.23 -5.79
N MET A 443 17.27 7.91 -4.71
CA MET A 443 17.09 9.36 -4.72
C MET A 443 18.44 10.08 -4.85
N LEU A 444 19.54 9.39 -4.51
CA LEU A 444 20.92 9.86 -4.73
C LEU A 444 21.19 11.25 -4.13
N LEU A 445 20.58 11.53 -2.97
CA LEU A 445 20.71 12.80 -2.25
C LEU A 445 22.04 12.86 -1.48
N ARG A 446 23.17 12.85 -2.21
CA ARG A 446 24.52 12.68 -1.64
C ARG A 446 25.24 13.99 -1.30
N ASP A 447 24.66 15.15 -1.60
CA ASP A 447 25.26 16.45 -1.26
C ASP A 447 24.25 17.48 -0.72
N GLY A 448 24.77 18.51 -0.04
CA GLY A 448 23.97 19.58 0.58
C GLY A 448 23.36 20.57 -0.40
N LYS A 449 23.58 20.40 -1.71
CA LYS A 449 23.03 21.30 -2.73
C LYS A 449 21.52 21.16 -2.90
N ASN A 450 20.91 20.17 -2.24
CA ASN A 450 19.49 19.83 -2.35
C ASN A 450 18.77 19.74 -0.98
N LEU A 451 19.04 20.66 -0.05
CA LEU A 451 18.40 20.66 1.29
C LEU A 451 16.87 20.62 1.26
N GLU A 452 16.21 21.26 0.28
CA GLU A 452 14.75 21.22 0.17
C GLU A 452 14.21 19.81 -0.13
N LYS A 453 14.93 19.01 -0.92
CA LYS A 453 14.55 17.61 -1.16
C LYS A 453 14.68 16.79 0.12
N TRP A 454 15.76 17.01 0.87
CA TRP A 454 15.95 16.40 2.17
C TRP A 454 14.85 16.77 3.16
N LYS A 455 14.35 18.01 3.14
CA LYS A 455 13.18 18.42 3.94
C LYS A 455 11.92 17.64 3.57
N GLN A 456 11.65 17.46 2.27
CA GLN A 456 10.51 16.64 1.82
C GLN A 456 10.64 15.18 2.26
N LEU A 457 11.81 14.57 2.04
CA LEU A 457 12.06 13.20 2.48
C LEU A 457 11.92 13.06 4.00
N SER A 458 12.48 14.01 4.76
CA SER A 458 12.36 14.06 6.22
C SER A 458 10.92 14.20 6.69
N GLU A 459 10.07 14.94 5.99
CA GLU A 459 8.65 15.06 6.39
C GLU A 459 7.90 13.74 6.17
N VAL A 460 8.19 13.00 5.09
CA VAL A 460 7.61 11.66 4.88
C VAL A 460 8.10 10.68 5.96
N ILE A 461 9.39 10.74 6.33
CA ILE A 461 9.96 9.94 7.44
C ILE A 461 9.27 10.30 8.76
N LYS A 462 9.14 11.59 9.08
CA LYS A 462 8.47 12.06 10.30
C LYS A 462 7.01 11.65 10.34
N GLN A 463 6.28 11.73 9.22
CA GLN A 463 4.92 11.22 9.12
C GLN A 463 4.87 9.71 9.40
N THR A 464 5.77 8.95 8.80
CA THR A 464 5.89 7.50 9.02
C THR A 464 6.12 7.18 10.50
N ARG A 465 7.05 7.89 11.17
CA ARG A 465 7.28 7.73 12.63
C ARG A 465 6.10 8.14 13.49
N ARG A 466 5.34 9.17 13.11
CA ARG A 466 4.11 9.56 13.82
C ARG A 466 3.04 8.46 13.74
N LEU A 467 2.96 7.77 12.60
CA LEU A 467 1.98 6.71 12.33
C LEU A 467 2.41 5.33 12.83
N ASP A 468 3.71 5.06 12.87
CA ASP A 468 4.34 3.84 13.37
C ASP A 468 5.77 4.10 13.91
N PRO A 469 5.92 4.50 15.18
CA PRO A 469 7.21 4.77 15.82
C PRO A 469 7.96 3.48 16.23
N HIS A 470 7.37 2.30 16.03
CA HIS A 470 7.89 1.03 16.54
C HIS A 470 8.63 0.20 15.49
N ARG A 471 8.79 0.71 14.27
CA ARG A 471 9.55 0.06 13.19
C ARG A 471 10.65 1.00 12.68
N PRO A 472 11.84 0.47 12.36
CA PRO A 472 12.90 1.26 11.76
C PRO A 472 12.54 1.76 10.35
N VAL A 473 13.02 2.96 10.02
CA VAL A 473 12.81 3.59 8.72
C VAL A 473 14.12 3.65 7.93
N VAL A 474 14.12 3.13 6.69
CA VAL A 474 15.16 3.37 5.69
C VAL A 474 14.75 4.60 4.89
N ALA A 475 15.54 5.67 4.95
CA ALA A 475 15.20 6.93 4.26
C ALA A 475 15.19 6.74 2.73
N ASP A 476 16.24 6.16 2.19
CA ASP A 476 16.41 5.90 0.77
C ASP A 476 17.25 4.62 0.65
N SER A 477 16.75 3.62 -0.07
CA SER A 477 17.59 2.49 -0.46
C SER A 477 18.68 3.03 -1.37
N THR A 478 19.97 2.77 -1.07
CA THR A 478 21.22 3.47 -1.50
C THR A 478 21.68 4.69 -0.66
N TYR A 479 21.07 4.98 0.49
CA TYR A 479 21.63 5.96 1.43
C TYR A 479 22.48 5.31 2.53
N GLN A 480 23.74 5.74 2.60
CA GLN A 480 24.60 5.58 3.78
C GLN A 480 24.91 6.95 4.34
N ARG A 481 24.75 7.14 5.66
CA ARG A 481 25.09 8.42 6.30
C ARG A 481 26.57 8.75 6.12
N GLU A 482 26.83 9.97 5.69
CA GLU A 482 28.16 10.58 5.76
C GLU A 482 28.20 11.54 6.94
N THR A 483 29.04 11.25 7.94
CA THR A 483 29.05 11.93 9.25
C THR A 483 29.20 13.45 9.14
N ASP A 484 30.13 13.92 8.31
CA ASP A 484 30.39 15.36 8.15
C ASP A 484 29.21 16.06 7.47
N PHE A 485 28.70 15.47 6.37
CA PHE A 485 27.50 15.98 5.71
C PHE A 485 26.31 16.03 6.66
N TYR A 486 26.06 14.97 7.43
CA TYR A 486 24.98 14.93 8.40
C TYR A 486 25.11 16.04 9.44
N ASN A 487 26.29 16.17 10.06
CA ASN A 487 26.52 17.17 11.11
C ASN A 487 26.48 18.61 10.60
N GLN A 488 26.91 18.87 9.38
CA GLN A 488 26.96 20.21 8.80
C GLN A 488 25.63 20.62 8.14
N SER A 489 24.90 19.67 7.55
CA SER A 489 23.75 19.97 6.68
C SER A 489 22.43 19.44 7.24
N LEU A 490 22.35 18.19 7.68
CA LEU A 490 21.06 17.57 8.04
C LEU A 490 20.65 17.90 9.48
N LYS A 491 21.56 17.63 10.43
CA LYS A 491 21.33 17.83 11.87
C LYS A 491 20.98 19.28 12.23
N PRO A 492 21.68 20.33 11.76
CA PRO A 492 21.35 21.72 12.10
C PRO A 492 19.99 22.17 11.54
N ASN A 493 19.52 21.51 10.48
CA ASN A 493 18.23 21.79 9.85
C ASN A 493 17.09 20.89 10.35
N ASN A 494 17.32 20.11 11.42
CA ASN A 494 16.35 19.17 11.99
C ASN A 494 15.80 18.18 10.93
N ILE A 495 16.67 17.71 10.04
CA ILE A 495 16.33 16.74 8.98
C ILE A 495 16.56 15.33 9.53
N ASP A 496 15.53 14.49 9.42
CA ASP A 496 15.54 13.06 9.74
C ASP A 496 15.96 12.27 8.50
N ASP A 497 16.97 11.42 8.63
CA ASP A 497 17.56 10.56 7.59
C ASP A 497 17.41 9.06 7.93
N GLY A 498 16.40 8.72 8.75
CA GLY A 498 16.05 7.35 9.07
C GLY A 498 16.97 6.69 10.10
N ASP A 499 16.89 5.36 10.21
CA ASP A 499 17.53 4.55 11.25
C ASP A 499 18.60 3.59 10.71
N VAL A 500 18.57 3.34 9.40
CA VAL A 500 19.32 2.25 8.75
C VAL A 500 20.13 2.83 7.58
N ASP A 501 21.37 2.35 7.44
CA ASP A 501 22.15 2.57 6.22
C ASP A 501 21.88 1.44 5.24
N ASP A 502 21.65 1.79 3.98
CA ASP A 502 21.38 0.86 2.90
C ASP A 502 22.24 1.21 1.68
N ILE A 503 22.98 0.24 1.18
CA ILE A 503 23.88 0.43 0.03
C ILE A 503 23.59 -0.58 -1.06
N HIS A 504 23.49 -0.07 -2.29
CA HIS A 504 23.39 -0.91 -3.47
C HIS A 504 24.79 -1.37 -3.89
N ARG A 505 24.94 -2.68 -4.17
CA ARG A 505 26.24 -3.26 -4.57
C ARG A 505 26.08 -4.23 -5.73
N TYR A 506 26.66 -3.88 -6.87
CA TYR A 506 26.60 -4.67 -8.10
C TYR A 506 28.00 -5.12 -8.55
N ARG A 507 28.73 -5.77 -7.63
CA ARG A 507 30.11 -6.25 -7.85
C ARG A 507 30.11 -7.43 -8.84
N GLY A 508 31.04 -7.45 -9.77
CA GLY A 508 31.04 -8.41 -10.89
C GLY A 508 29.90 -8.21 -11.89
N TRP A 509 29.17 -7.09 -11.83
CA TRP A 509 28.13 -6.72 -12.79
C TRP A 509 28.38 -5.32 -13.37
N TYR A 510 28.16 -4.24 -12.59
CA TYR A 510 28.48 -2.86 -13.01
C TYR A 510 29.83 -2.36 -12.51
N SER A 511 30.55 -3.21 -11.79
CA SER A 511 31.82 -2.87 -11.15
C SER A 511 32.67 -4.13 -11.00
N ASP A 512 33.94 -3.95 -10.71
CA ASP A 512 34.92 -5.04 -10.66
C ASP A 512 34.47 -6.22 -9.79
N SER A 513 34.93 -7.41 -10.17
CA SER A 513 34.61 -8.67 -9.53
C SER A 513 35.02 -8.70 -8.05
N PRO A 514 34.23 -9.32 -7.16
CA PRO A 514 34.59 -9.46 -5.75
C PRO A 514 35.89 -10.25 -5.52
N PHE A 515 36.41 -10.95 -6.52
CA PHE A 515 37.69 -11.67 -6.47
C PHE A 515 38.93 -10.79 -6.72
N VAL A 516 38.74 -9.54 -7.15
CA VAL A 516 39.83 -8.59 -7.44
C VAL A 516 39.84 -7.36 -6.53
N ILE A 517 38.81 -7.18 -5.70
CA ILE A 517 38.71 -6.06 -4.74
C ILE A 517 38.81 -6.55 -3.29
N ASP A 518 39.44 -5.76 -2.43
CA ASP A 518 39.28 -5.94 -0.98
C ASP A 518 37.90 -5.41 -0.57
N SER A 519 36.97 -6.32 -0.29
CA SER A 519 35.62 -5.99 0.18
C SER A 519 35.57 -5.07 1.41
N LYS A 520 36.66 -4.97 2.20
CA LYS A 520 36.76 -4.04 3.32
C LYS A 520 37.02 -2.60 2.89
N ALA A 521 37.63 -2.37 1.72
CA ALA A 521 37.91 -1.03 1.21
C ALA A 521 36.64 -0.25 0.81
N ASP A 522 35.52 -0.95 0.58
CA ASP A 522 34.25 -0.37 0.14
C ASP A 522 33.25 -0.05 1.26
N ILE A 523 33.50 -0.54 2.47
CA ILE A 523 32.71 -0.16 3.62
C ILE A 523 33.32 1.16 4.10
N LYS A 524 32.75 2.30 3.68
CA LYS A 524 32.96 3.58 4.39
C LYS A 524 32.76 3.34 5.88
N ASP A 525 33.47 4.09 6.73
CA ASP A 525 33.36 3.97 8.18
C ASP A 525 31.91 3.68 8.61
N LEU A 526 31.72 2.53 9.27
CA LEU A 526 30.41 2.10 9.75
C LEU A 526 29.82 3.23 10.58
N THR A 527 28.63 3.70 10.22
CA THR A 527 28.03 4.79 10.98
C THR A 527 27.62 4.26 12.35
N PRO A 528 28.10 4.89 13.44
CA PRO A 528 27.76 4.44 14.79
C PRO A 528 26.24 4.40 14.99
N ASN A 529 25.77 3.33 15.62
CA ASN A 529 24.35 3.12 15.96
C ASN A 529 23.39 3.02 14.77
N ARG A 530 23.87 2.58 13.60
CA ARG A 530 23.04 2.26 12.43
C ARG A 530 23.41 0.87 11.90
N PRO A 531 22.43 -0.03 11.69
CA PRO A 531 22.66 -1.24 10.93
C PRO A 531 22.95 -0.88 9.47
N LEU A 532 23.86 -1.63 8.87
CA LEU A 532 24.14 -1.56 7.43
C LEU A 532 23.51 -2.76 6.74
N ILE A 533 22.66 -2.50 5.75
CA ILE A 533 22.07 -3.51 4.87
C ILE A 533 22.41 -3.22 3.41
N GLY A 534 22.13 -4.18 2.54
CA GLY A 534 22.08 -3.96 1.11
C GLY A 534 20.79 -4.55 0.60
N GLN A 535 19.78 -3.71 0.38
CA GLN A 535 18.52 -4.16 -0.19
C GLN A 535 18.66 -4.52 -1.68
N GLU A 536 19.65 -3.98 -2.37
CA GLU A 536 20.01 -4.41 -3.73
C GLU A 536 21.48 -4.82 -3.80
N VAL A 537 21.70 -6.12 -3.92
CA VAL A 537 23.04 -6.67 -4.10
C VAL A 537 23.00 -7.72 -5.20
N SER A 538 23.94 -7.65 -6.13
CA SER A 538 24.20 -8.70 -7.10
C SER A 538 25.70 -8.99 -7.11
N THR A 539 26.01 -10.27 -7.12
CA THR A 539 27.29 -10.79 -7.61
C THR A 539 26.96 -11.40 -8.97
N GLY A 540 27.27 -10.69 -10.06
CA GLY A 540 27.07 -11.26 -11.39
C GLY A 540 27.67 -12.66 -11.47
N TYR A 541 27.07 -13.58 -12.24
CA TYR A 541 27.87 -14.69 -12.73
C TYR A 541 28.88 -14.04 -13.68
N PRO A 542 30.19 -14.01 -13.35
CA PRO A 542 31.13 -13.61 -14.36
C PRO A 542 30.97 -14.55 -15.55
N ASP A 543 31.21 -14.04 -16.76
CA ASP A 543 31.62 -14.88 -17.86
C ASP A 543 32.71 -15.83 -17.34
N LEU A 544 32.45 -17.14 -17.37
CA LEU A 544 33.34 -18.15 -16.81
C LEU A 544 34.69 -18.20 -17.51
N ASP A 545 34.76 -17.70 -18.74
CA ASP A 545 35.97 -17.70 -19.56
C ASP A 545 36.78 -16.42 -19.36
N THR A 546 36.13 -15.27 -19.09
CA THR A 546 36.81 -13.97 -19.05
C THR A 546 36.81 -13.27 -17.69
N GLY A 547 35.97 -13.70 -16.74
CA GLY A 547 35.84 -13.04 -15.44
C GLY A 547 35.12 -11.69 -15.47
N LEU A 548 34.60 -11.28 -16.64
CA LEU A 548 33.91 -10.00 -16.87
C LEU A 548 32.39 -10.13 -16.71
N PRO A 549 31.66 -9.02 -16.48
CA PRO A 549 30.20 -9.00 -16.55
C PRO A 549 29.70 -9.47 -17.93
N VAL A 550 28.63 -10.28 -17.96
CA VAL A 550 27.95 -10.73 -19.20
C VAL A 550 27.06 -9.64 -19.76
#